data_AF-A0A9W7CME9-F1
#
_entry.id   AF-A0A9W7CME9-F1
#
_cell.length_a   1.000
_cell.length_b   1.000
_cell.length_c   1.000
_cell.angle_alpha   90.00
_cell.angle_beta   90.00
_cell.angle_gamma   90.00
#
_symmetry.space_group_name_H-M   'P 1'
#
loop_
_entity.id
_entity.type
_entity.pdbx_description
1 polymer ?
#
loop_
_entity_poly.entity_id
_entity_poly.type
_entity_poly.pdbx_seq_one_letter_code
_entity_poly.pdbx_strand_id
1 'polypeptide(L)'
;MLRALASRATKVASPLARSPLNARPMSTLKDSYENIIVSTPAPGVALLTLNRPKALNALCDALLDDLIHAANHFDKSKECGAIVITGSEKAFAAGADIKEMSSRKLAMMCDIMIAGDSAKFGQPEINLGVIPGCGGTQRLVRAVGKSKAMEMCLTGNMIGAEQAERDGLVCRVVPADGLVDEAVKMGAKIASKSQVAAKMAKETVNAAYELNLAEGLRFERRMFHALFATEDQKEGMKAFIEKRDAKFVHK
;
A
#
# COMPACT_ATOMS: atom_id res chain seq x y z
N MET A 1 13.09 -6.64 6.32
CA MET A 1 12.88 -5.19 6.08
C MET A 1 11.57 -4.88 5.36
N LEU A 2 10.56 -4.43 6.11
CA LEU A 2 9.16 -4.20 5.70
C LEU A 2 8.85 -3.91 4.21
N ARG A 3 7.86 -4.60 3.63
CA ARG A 3 7.32 -4.42 2.28
C ARG A 3 5.82 -4.19 2.33
N ALA A 4 5.35 -3.26 1.53
CA ALA A 4 4.04 -2.70 1.66
C ALA A 4 3.36 -2.76 0.26
N LEU A 5 2.25 -3.49 0.17
CA LEU A 5 1.45 -3.75 -1.04
C LEU A 5 0.34 -2.70 -1.08
N ALA A 6 0.40 -1.76 -2.02
CA ALA A 6 -0.62 -0.73 -2.20
C ALA A 6 -1.43 -1.02 -3.45
N SER A 7 -2.75 -0.93 -3.34
CA SER A 7 -3.67 -0.90 -4.47
C SER A 7 -4.50 0.39 -4.47
N ARG A 8 -4.99 0.75 -5.64
CA ARG A 8 -5.81 1.91 -6.06
C ARG A 8 -6.34 2.89 -5.00
N ALA A 9 -5.95 4.17 -5.07
CA ALA A 9 -6.55 5.23 -4.26
C ALA A 9 -7.92 5.67 -4.81
N THR A 10 -9.00 5.51 -4.04
CA THR A 10 -10.33 6.02 -4.38
C THR A 10 -10.50 7.44 -3.83
N LYS A 11 -10.74 8.43 -4.71
CA LYS A 11 -11.06 9.81 -4.33
C LYS A 11 -12.51 9.90 -3.84
N VAL A 12 -12.72 10.41 -2.64
CA VAL A 12 -14.03 10.93 -2.18
C VAL A 12 -14.10 12.41 -2.62
N ALA A 13 -15.10 12.76 -3.43
CA ALA A 13 -15.28 14.12 -3.94
C ALA A 13 -16.18 14.95 -3.01
N SER A 14 -15.69 16.12 -2.58
CA SER A 14 -16.50 17.22 -2.05
C SER A 14 -16.79 18.25 -3.16
N PRO A 15 -17.92 18.99 -3.13
CA PRO A 15 -18.29 19.89 -4.21
C PRO A 15 -17.72 21.30 -4.02
N LEU A 16 -17.56 22.00 -5.16
CA LEU A 16 -17.33 23.45 -5.36
C LEU A 16 -15.87 23.90 -5.65
N ALA A 17 -15.48 23.77 -6.92
CA ALA A 17 -15.04 24.88 -7.79
C ALA A 17 -14.61 24.31 -9.16
N ARG A 18 -15.34 24.67 -10.24
CA ARG A 18 -14.99 24.26 -11.62
C ARG A 18 -13.84 25.12 -12.13
N SER A 19 -12.61 24.59 -12.15
CA SER A 19 -11.55 25.09 -13.03
C SER A 19 -11.61 24.36 -14.39
N PRO A 20 -11.18 24.98 -15.50
CA PRO A 20 -11.26 24.34 -16.82
C PRO A 20 -10.43 23.06 -16.85
N LEU A 21 -11.01 22.02 -17.45
CA LEU A 21 -10.42 20.71 -17.67
C LEU A 21 -9.25 20.82 -18.66
N ASN A 22 -8.04 21.06 -18.15
CA ASN A 22 -6.85 20.67 -18.88
C ASN A 22 -6.76 19.14 -18.83
N ALA A 23 -7.07 18.49 -19.96
CA ALA A 23 -6.83 17.08 -20.17
C ALA A 23 -5.33 16.82 -19.98
N ARG A 24 -4.95 16.27 -18.81
CA ARG A 24 -3.59 15.77 -18.61
C ARG A 24 -3.38 14.62 -19.59
N PRO A 25 -2.33 14.64 -20.43
CA PRO A 25 -2.03 13.53 -21.32
C PRO A 25 -1.82 12.26 -20.49
N MET A 26 -2.17 11.12 -21.08
CA MET A 26 -1.96 9.79 -20.52
C MET A 26 -0.46 9.66 -20.17
N SER A 27 -0.13 9.70 -18.88
CA SER A 27 1.27 9.72 -18.43
C SER A 27 1.89 8.35 -18.69
N THR A 28 2.63 8.26 -19.79
CA THR A 28 3.63 7.22 -20.03
C THR A 28 4.59 7.20 -18.84
N LEU A 29 5.22 6.04 -18.56
CA LEU A 29 6.33 6.03 -17.60
C LEU A 29 7.37 7.07 -18.05
N LYS A 30 8.01 7.72 -17.08
CA LYS A 30 9.20 8.52 -17.39
C LYS A 30 10.28 7.58 -17.94
N ASP A 31 11.07 8.05 -18.89
CA ASP A 31 12.19 7.29 -19.46
C ASP A 31 13.21 6.86 -18.40
N SER A 32 13.31 7.62 -17.31
CA SER A 32 14.07 7.25 -16.12
C SER A 32 13.50 7.91 -14.86
N TYR A 33 13.77 7.30 -13.71
CA TYR A 33 13.51 7.85 -12.39
C TYR A 33 14.84 8.04 -11.65
N GLU A 34 14.94 9.12 -10.88
CA GLU A 34 16.16 9.41 -10.11
C GLU A 34 16.13 8.72 -8.74
N ASN A 35 14.95 8.70 -8.10
CA ASN A 35 14.81 8.30 -6.69
C ASN A 35 14.20 6.90 -6.49
N ILE A 36 13.77 6.23 -7.56
CA ILE A 36 13.20 4.89 -7.52
C ILE A 36 13.69 4.03 -8.69
N ILE A 37 13.65 2.72 -8.51
CA ILE A 37 13.83 1.73 -9.58
C ILE A 37 12.47 1.04 -9.80
N VAL A 38 12.07 0.95 -11.07
CA VAL A 38 10.81 0.33 -11.48
C VAL A 38 11.12 -0.94 -12.26
N SER A 39 10.45 -2.03 -11.90
CA SER A 39 10.55 -3.31 -12.61
C SER A 39 9.24 -4.09 -12.57
N THR A 40 9.09 -5.11 -13.40
CA THR A 40 7.92 -6.01 -13.44
C THR A 40 8.38 -7.47 -13.30
N PRO A 41 8.66 -7.93 -12.07
CA PRO A 41 9.30 -9.24 -11.84
C PRO A 41 8.35 -10.43 -12.07
N ALA A 42 7.04 -10.21 -12.14
CA ALA A 42 6.05 -11.24 -12.42
C ALA A 42 4.88 -10.65 -13.23
N PRO A 43 4.13 -11.47 -14.00
CA PRO A 43 2.94 -11.02 -14.70
C PRO A 43 1.96 -10.31 -13.76
N GLY A 44 1.62 -9.07 -14.12
CA GLY A 44 0.71 -8.22 -13.35
C GLY A 44 1.23 -7.68 -12.02
N VAL A 45 2.54 -7.77 -11.77
CA VAL A 45 3.17 -7.20 -10.58
C VAL A 45 4.15 -6.10 -10.97
N ALA A 46 3.91 -4.89 -10.48
CA ALA A 46 4.88 -3.80 -10.52
C ALA A 46 5.69 -3.77 -9.22
N LEU A 47 7.02 -3.66 -9.31
CA LEU A 47 7.92 -3.52 -8.18
C LEU A 47 8.57 -2.13 -8.22
N LEU A 48 8.28 -1.33 -7.20
CA LEU A 48 8.85 0.01 -6.99
C LEU A 48 9.85 -0.06 -5.83
N THR A 49 11.13 0.13 -6.14
CA THR A 49 12.22 0.08 -5.16
C THR A 49 12.74 1.48 -4.89
N LEU A 50 12.68 1.95 -3.64
CA LEU A 50 13.24 3.22 -3.23
C LEU A 50 14.77 3.19 -3.39
N ASN A 51 15.32 4.19 -4.07
CA ASN A 51 16.73 4.24 -4.48
C ASN A 51 17.41 5.54 -4.04
N ARG A 52 17.49 5.77 -2.73
CA ARG A 52 18.31 6.84 -2.11
C ARG A 52 19.25 6.24 -1.06
N PRO A 53 20.22 5.40 -1.45
CA PRO A 53 21.07 4.67 -0.50
C PRO A 53 21.89 5.58 0.41
N LYS A 54 22.34 6.75 -0.08
CA LYS A 54 23.11 7.74 0.70
C LYS A 54 22.30 8.35 1.86
N ALA A 55 20.97 8.37 1.74
CA ALA A 55 20.06 8.91 2.76
C ALA A 55 19.22 7.81 3.41
N LEU A 56 19.62 6.52 3.29
CA LEU A 56 18.86 5.37 3.80
C LEU A 56 17.38 5.39 3.40
N ASN A 57 17.10 5.79 2.15
CA ASN A 57 15.75 5.95 1.62
C ASN A 57 14.86 6.93 2.42
N ALA A 58 15.46 7.97 3.01
CA ALA A 58 14.71 9.07 3.59
C ALA A 58 13.72 9.62 2.54
N LEU A 59 12.49 9.87 2.96
CA LEU A 59 11.45 10.35 2.06
C LEU A 59 11.65 11.85 1.86
N CYS A 60 11.86 12.24 0.60
CA CYS A 60 11.92 13.62 0.10
C CYS A 60 10.81 13.86 -0.94
N ASP A 61 10.51 15.12 -1.26
CA ASP A 61 9.39 15.45 -2.15
C ASP A 61 9.62 14.87 -3.55
N ALA A 62 10.85 14.94 -4.07
CA ALA A 62 11.22 14.33 -5.35
C ALA A 62 11.02 12.81 -5.38
N LEU A 63 11.32 12.10 -4.29
CA LEU A 63 11.08 10.66 -4.20
C LEU A 63 9.57 10.35 -4.18
N LEU A 64 8.78 11.13 -3.45
CA LEU A 64 7.33 10.96 -3.44
C LEU A 64 6.73 11.25 -4.81
N ASP A 65 7.19 12.27 -5.50
CA ASP A 65 6.71 12.61 -6.85
C ASP A 65 6.99 11.47 -7.83
N ASP A 66 8.21 10.93 -7.82
CA ASP A 66 8.57 9.77 -8.64
C ASP A 66 7.72 8.54 -8.29
N LEU A 67 7.53 8.27 -6.99
CA LEU A 67 6.73 7.14 -6.53
C LEU A 67 5.25 7.28 -6.89
N ILE A 68 4.66 8.46 -6.67
CA ILE A 68 3.26 8.76 -7.00
C ILE A 68 3.05 8.69 -8.51
N HIS A 69 4.01 9.22 -9.29
CA HIS A 69 3.95 9.13 -10.74
C HIS A 69 3.95 7.67 -11.22
N ALA A 70 4.89 6.85 -10.74
CA ALA A 70 4.96 5.43 -11.08
C ALA A 70 3.72 4.66 -10.63
N ALA A 71 3.27 4.86 -9.38
CA ALA A 71 2.09 4.20 -8.85
C ALA A 71 0.82 4.56 -9.64
N ASN A 72 0.63 5.83 -10.01
CA ASN A 72 -0.50 6.27 -10.84
C ASN A 72 -0.45 5.71 -12.26
N HIS A 73 0.75 5.50 -12.81
CA HIS A 73 0.90 4.83 -14.10
C HIS A 73 0.40 3.38 -14.01
N PHE A 74 0.87 2.62 -13.03
CA PHE A 74 0.46 1.22 -12.85
C PHE A 74 -1.01 1.06 -12.45
N ASP A 75 -1.58 1.99 -11.68
CA ASP A 75 -3.01 1.95 -11.32
C ASP A 75 -3.95 2.09 -12.54
N LYS A 76 -3.48 2.77 -13.58
CA LYS A 76 -4.21 2.94 -14.84
C LYS A 76 -3.95 1.82 -15.84
N SER A 77 -2.88 1.06 -15.67
CA SER A 77 -2.56 -0.06 -16.55
C SER A 77 -3.55 -1.21 -16.33
N LYS A 78 -4.07 -1.78 -17.41
CA LYS A 78 -4.89 -3.00 -17.36
C LYS A 78 -4.06 -4.26 -17.09
N GLU A 79 -2.75 -4.15 -17.29
CA GLU A 79 -1.81 -5.27 -17.17
C GLU A 79 -1.29 -5.43 -15.74
N CYS A 80 -1.45 -4.42 -14.88
CA CYS A 80 -0.98 -4.45 -13.49
C CYS A 80 -2.15 -4.73 -12.52
N GLY A 81 -2.01 -5.78 -11.71
CA GLY A 81 -2.98 -6.15 -10.67
C GLY A 81 -2.48 -5.91 -9.24
N ALA A 82 -1.16 -5.76 -9.04
CA ALA A 82 -0.59 -5.45 -7.73
C ALA A 82 0.68 -4.59 -7.85
N ILE A 83 0.86 -3.68 -6.90
CA ILE A 83 2.07 -2.85 -6.78
C ILE A 83 2.77 -3.21 -5.47
N VAL A 84 4.04 -3.62 -5.57
CA VAL A 84 4.92 -3.90 -4.44
C VAL A 84 5.86 -2.72 -4.26
N ILE A 85 5.87 -2.13 -3.06
CA ILE A 85 6.82 -1.07 -2.70
C ILE A 85 7.86 -1.64 -1.73
N THR A 86 9.13 -1.35 -2.00
CA THR A 86 10.25 -1.77 -1.15
C THR A 86 11.38 -0.76 -1.12
N GLY A 87 12.37 -0.98 -0.26
CA GLY A 87 13.63 -0.24 -0.23
C GLY A 87 14.83 -1.16 -0.44
N SER A 88 15.98 -0.76 0.11
CA SER A 88 17.21 -1.55 0.09
C SER A 88 17.20 -2.66 1.15
N GLU A 89 18.24 -3.49 1.21
CA GLU A 89 18.47 -4.44 2.32
C GLU A 89 18.75 -3.74 3.65
N LYS A 90 19.26 -2.51 3.62
CA LYS A 90 19.66 -1.72 4.81
C LYS A 90 18.55 -0.84 5.38
N ALA A 91 17.67 -0.32 4.53
CA ALA A 91 16.48 0.43 4.97
C ALA A 91 15.34 0.33 3.93
N PHE A 92 14.11 0.11 4.42
CA PHE A 92 12.89 0.35 3.64
C PHE A 92 12.80 1.84 3.36
N ALA A 93 12.62 2.63 4.43
CA ALA A 93 12.76 4.08 4.46
C ALA A 93 13.11 4.50 5.89
N ALA A 94 14.18 5.29 6.08
CA ALA A 94 14.61 5.76 7.41
C ALA A 94 13.83 7.00 7.90
N GLY A 95 12.54 7.11 7.59
CA GLY A 95 11.71 8.27 7.94
C GLY A 95 11.89 9.44 6.96
N ALA A 96 11.74 10.66 7.46
CA ALA A 96 11.84 11.89 6.67
C ALA A 96 13.29 12.33 6.48
N ASP A 97 13.58 12.99 5.35
CA ASP A 97 14.82 13.75 5.21
C ASP A 97 14.82 14.92 6.20
N ILE A 98 15.86 15.03 7.05
CA ILE A 98 15.96 16.04 8.12
C ILE A 98 15.92 17.46 7.52
N LYS A 99 16.37 17.64 6.27
CA LYS A 99 16.32 18.92 5.56
C LYS A 99 14.93 19.29 5.02
N GLU A 100 14.01 18.32 4.94
CA GLU A 100 12.67 18.48 4.36
C GLU A 100 11.57 18.01 5.34
N MET A 101 11.74 18.31 6.64
CA MET A 101 10.92 17.94 7.81
C MET A 101 9.43 17.63 7.53
N SER A 102 9.18 16.42 7.04
CA SER A 102 7.86 15.88 6.71
C SER A 102 7.90 14.40 7.04
N SER A 103 7.43 14.04 8.25
CA SER A 103 7.45 12.69 8.85
C SER A 103 6.55 11.70 8.09
N ARG A 104 7.01 11.32 6.89
CA ARG A 104 6.30 10.49 5.92
C ARG A 104 6.39 9.02 6.29
N LYS A 105 5.24 8.34 6.29
CA LYS A 105 5.08 6.95 6.77
C LYS A 105 4.43 6.10 5.70
N LEU A 106 5.20 5.83 4.64
CA LEU A 106 4.75 5.12 3.44
C LEU A 106 4.24 3.70 3.74
N ALA A 107 4.88 3.02 4.69
CA ALA A 107 4.56 1.66 5.12
C ALA A 107 3.08 1.48 5.49
N MET A 108 2.58 2.28 6.44
CA MET A 108 1.19 2.17 6.93
C MET A 108 0.15 2.73 5.94
N MET A 109 0.57 3.35 4.83
CA MET A 109 -0.35 3.81 3.78
C MET A 109 -0.70 2.69 2.78
N CYS A 110 0.05 1.59 2.81
CA CYS A 110 -0.22 0.44 1.97
C CYS A 110 -1.26 -0.49 2.62
N ASP A 111 -1.86 -1.36 1.82
CA ASP A 111 -2.94 -2.25 2.26
C ASP A 111 -2.43 -3.46 3.03
N ILE A 112 -1.29 -4.01 2.61
CA ILE A 112 -0.72 -5.22 3.19
C ILE A 112 0.75 -4.95 3.50
N MET A 113 1.21 -5.40 4.66
CA MET A 113 2.57 -5.13 5.13
C MET A 113 3.25 -6.43 5.58
N ILE A 114 4.31 -6.84 4.87
CA ILE A 114 5.13 -8.04 5.16
C ILE A 114 6.46 -7.58 5.74
N ALA A 115 6.84 -8.07 6.91
CA ALA A 115 8.13 -7.74 7.51
C ALA A 115 9.18 -8.81 7.23
N GLY A 116 10.44 -8.38 7.14
CA GLY A 116 11.56 -9.31 7.37
C GLY A 116 11.86 -9.35 8.86
N ASP A 117 12.33 -10.47 9.38
CA ASP A 117 12.74 -10.68 10.77
C ASP A 117 13.60 -9.55 11.38
N SER A 118 14.51 -8.96 10.61
CA SER A 118 15.38 -7.84 11.01
C SER A 118 14.71 -6.46 11.06
N ALA A 119 13.42 -6.36 10.70
CA ALA A 119 12.74 -5.06 10.60
C ALA A 119 12.46 -4.44 11.97
N LYS A 120 12.55 -3.11 12.04
CA LYS A 120 12.22 -2.30 13.22
C LYS A 120 11.20 -1.23 12.85
N PHE A 121 10.26 -0.96 13.75
CA PHE A 121 9.16 0.00 13.59
C PHE A 121 9.12 0.96 14.76
N GLY A 122 8.89 2.24 14.53
CA GLY A 122 8.72 3.20 15.62
C GLY A 122 8.28 4.56 15.10
N GLN A 123 8.02 5.46 16.05
CA GLN A 123 7.63 6.85 15.80
C GLN A 123 8.54 7.80 16.60
N PRO A 124 9.84 7.88 16.25
CA PRO A 124 10.83 8.61 17.04
C PRO A 124 10.78 10.14 16.85
N GLU A 125 9.73 10.68 16.21
CA GLU A 125 9.58 12.12 15.97
C GLU A 125 9.66 12.96 17.26
N ILE A 126 9.24 12.38 18.40
CA ILE A 126 9.29 13.04 19.70
C ILE A 126 10.72 13.46 20.09
N ASN A 127 11.74 12.71 19.65
CA ASN A 127 13.16 13.04 19.89
C ASN A 127 13.61 14.28 19.11
N LEU A 128 12.84 14.70 18.10
CA LEU A 128 13.05 15.92 17.33
C LEU A 128 12.11 17.05 17.80
N GLY A 129 11.39 16.87 18.91
CA GLY A 129 10.43 17.84 19.43
C GLY A 129 9.16 18.00 18.60
N VAL A 130 8.83 17.02 17.74
CA VAL A 130 7.65 17.04 16.87
C VAL A 130 6.84 15.75 16.99
N ILE A 131 5.61 15.76 16.48
CA ILE A 131 4.76 14.57 16.44
C ILE A 131 4.76 13.91 15.05
N PRO A 132 4.30 12.66 14.93
CA PRO A 132 3.91 12.08 13.66
C PRO A 132 2.96 12.98 12.84
N GLY A 133 3.41 13.44 11.67
CA GLY A 133 2.67 14.35 10.79
C GLY A 133 1.93 13.67 9.64
N CYS A 134 2.41 12.53 9.14
CA CYS A 134 1.78 11.84 8.00
C CYS A 134 0.90 10.65 8.44
N GLY A 135 0.07 10.88 9.45
CA GLY A 135 -0.93 9.91 9.91
C GLY A 135 -0.39 8.80 10.83
N GLY A 136 0.84 8.93 11.35
CA GLY A 136 1.38 7.95 12.30
C GLY A 136 0.58 7.85 13.59
N THR A 137 0.09 8.97 14.13
CA THR A 137 -0.83 8.96 15.30
C THR A 137 -2.22 8.42 14.99
N GLN A 138 -2.58 8.28 13.71
CA GLN A 138 -3.93 7.87 13.28
C GLN A 138 -3.96 6.41 12.85
N ARG A 139 -3.02 5.99 12.01
CA ARG A 139 -2.95 4.62 11.47
C ARG A 139 -2.36 3.65 12.49
N LEU A 140 -1.35 4.07 13.25
CA LEU A 140 -0.72 3.19 14.25
C LEU A 140 -1.72 2.78 15.33
N VAL A 141 -2.47 3.73 15.90
CA VAL A 141 -3.45 3.42 16.95
C VAL A 141 -4.57 2.50 16.47
N ARG A 142 -4.94 2.59 15.18
CA ARG A 142 -5.92 1.70 14.54
C ARG A 142 -5.36 0.29 14.32
N ALA A 143 -4.05 0.14 14.17
CA ALA A 143 -3.39 -1.15 14.02
C ALA A 143 -3.08 -1.83 15.37
N VAL A 144 -2.40 -1.13 16.29
CA VAL A 144 -1.82 -1.73 17.51
C VAL A 144 -2.54 -1.35 18.81
N GLY A 145 -3.61 -0.56 18.72
CA GLY A 145 -4.34 -0.06 19.88
C GLY A 145 -3.67 1.11 20.61
N LYS A 146 -4.42 1.71 21.56
CA LYS A 146 -4.06 2.99 22.22
C LYS A 146 -2.75 2.91 23.01
N SER A 147 -2.61 1.95 23.91
CA SER A 147 -1.47 1.90 24.84
C SER A 147 -0.15 1.69 24.11
N LYS A 148 -0.12 0.77 23.13
CA LYS A 148 1.08 0.51 22.32
C LYS A 148 1.45 1.69 21.43
N ALA A 149 0.46 2.30 20.78
CA ALA A 149 0.70 3.49 19.96
C ALA A 149 1.24 4.66 20.79
N MET A 150 0.73 4.88 22.01
CA MET A 150 1.24 5.88 22.94
C MET A 150 2.66 5.58 23.39
N GLU A 151 2.97 4.35 23.78
CA GLU A 151 4.33 3.92 24.12
C GLU A 151 5.30 4.29 22.98
N MET A 152 4.99 3.88 21.76
CA MET A 152 5.85 4.14 20.60
C MET A 152 6.01 5.63 20.27
N CYS A 153 4.93 6.42 20.35
CA CYS A 153 4.95 7.84 19.99
C CYS A 153 5.53 8.75 21.09
N LEU A 154 5.39 8.39 22.36
CA LEU A 154 5.84 9.21 23.49
C LEU A 154 7.26 8.86 23.94
N THR A 155 7.71 7.62 23.72
CA THR A 155 9.09 7.20 24.06
C THR A 155 10.03 7.25 22.85
N GLY A 156 9.50 7.20 21.63
CA GLY A 156 10.30 7.03 20.42
C GLY A 156 10.95 5.65 20.28
N ASN A 157 10.60 4.68 21.13
CA ASN A 157 11.15 3.33 21.09
C ASN A 157 10.72 2.58 19.83
N MET A 158 11.61 1.70 19.37
CA MET A 158 11.38 0.83 18.22
C MET A 158 10.93 -0.56 18.68
N ILE A 159 9.94 -1.14 17.99
CA ILE A 159 9.55 -2.55 18.12
C ILE A 159 10.14 -3.38 16.98
N GLY A 160 10.44 -4.66 17.25
CA GLY A 160 10.90 -5.61 16.24
C GLY A 160 9.77 -6.20 15.39
N ALA A 161 10.15 -6.96 14.35
CA ALA A 161 9.22 -7.55 13.39
C ALA A 161 8.18 -8.49 14.01
N GLU A 162 8.60 -9.38 14.91
CA GLU A 162 7.67 -10.30 15.57
C GLU A 162 6.64 -9.58 16.44
N GLN A 163 7.07 -8.56 17.18
CA GLN A 163 6.16 -7.77 18.00
C GLN A 163 5.18 -7.00 17.12
N ALA A 164 5.65 -6.43 16.00
CA ALA A 164 4.78 -5.76 15.04
C ALA A 164 3.73 -6.71 14.42
N GLU A 165 4.04 -8.00 14.26
CA GLU A 165 3.10 -9.00 13.77
C GLU A 165 2.06 -9.34 14.83
N ARG A 166 2.52 -9.63 16.05
CA ARG A 166 1.64 -9.89 17.21
C ARG A 166 0.67 -8.73 17.49
N ASP A 167 1.15 -7.50 17.32
CA ASP A 167 0.35 -6.29 17.54
C ASP A 167 -0.55 -5.92 16.35
N GLY A 168 -0.52 -6.69 15.25
CA GLY A 168 -1.37 -6.44 14.07
C GLY A 168 -0.89 -5.33 13.14
N LEU A 169 0.31 -4.79 13.35
CA LEU A 169 0.91 -3.79 12.47
C LEU A 169 1.32 -4.40 11.12
N VAL A 170 1.88 -5.62 11.12
CA VAL A 170 2.26 -6.36 9.90
C VAL A 170 1.48 -7.66 9.81
N CYS A 171 1.20 -8.13 8.58
CA CYS A 171 0.41 -9.34 8.37
C CYS A 171 1.22 -10.64 8.52
N ARG A 172 2.55 -10.57 8.40
CA ARG A 172 3.48 -11.70 8.64
C ARG A 172 4.93 -11.23 8.69
N VAL A 173 5.78 -12.07 9.27
CA VAL A 173 7.24 -11.97 9.25
C VAL A 173 7.82 -13.11 8.41
N VAL A 174 8.84 -12.82 7.61
CA VAL A 174 9.61 -13.80 6.81
C VAL A 174 11.11 -13.54 6.97
N PRO A 175 12.01 -14.47 6.58
CA PRO A 175 13.44 -14.20 6.54
C PRO A 175 13.77 -13.00 5.64
N ALA A 176 14.70 -12.15 6.07
CA ALA A 176 15.04 -10.92 5.33
C ALA A 176 15.45 -11.17 3.87
N ASP A 177 16.22 -12.23 3.61
CA ASP A 177 16.78 -12.55 2.30
C ASP A 177 15.71 -12.97 1.26
N GLY A 178 14.59 -13.54 1.72
CA GLY A 178 13.49 -13.99 0.85
C GLY A 178 12.34 -12.99 0.73
N LEU A 179 12.45 -11.82 1.35
CA LEU A 179 11.32 -10.93 1.55
C LEU A 179 10.78 -10.31 0.25
N VAL A 180 11.65 -10.00 -0.72
CA VAL A 180 11.21 -9.51 -2.06
C VAL A 180 10.32 -10.55 -2.70
N ASP A 181 10.82 -11.77 -2.75
CA ASP A 181 10.21 -12.85 -3.49
C ASP A 181 8.85 -13.19 -2.87
N GLU A 182 8.76 -13.22 -1.54
CA GLU A 182 7.48 -13.44 -0.87
C GLU A 182 6.47 -12.31 -1.14
N ALA A 183 6.89 -11.05 -1.19
CA ALA A 183 6.02 -9.94 -1.54
C ALA A 183 5.58 -9.99 -3.02
N VAL A 184 6.49 -10.33 -3.94
CA VAL A 184 6.18 -10.49 -5.37
C VAL A 184 5.25 -11.68 -5.59
N LYS A 185 5.47 -12.82 -4.92
CA LYS A 185 4.57 -13.98 -4.94
C LYS A 185 3.17 -13.61 -4.46
N MET A 186 3.07 -12.84 -3.37
CA MET A 186 1.79 -12.33 -2.88
C MET A 186 1.13 -11.40 -3.91
N GLY A 187 1.91 -10.47 -4.49
CA GLY A 187 1.45 -9.60 -5.57
C GLY A 187 0.92 -10.39 -6.77
N ALA A 188 1.62 -11.42 -7.21
CA ALA A 188 1.20 -12.28 -8.32
C ALA A 188 -0.09 -13.06 -8.00
N LYS A 189 -0.24 -13.50 -6.74
CA LYS A 189 -1.48 -14.12 -6.27
C LYS A 189 -2.65 -13.15 -6.30
N ILE A 190 -2.45 -11.86 -6.00
CA ILE A 190 -3.48 -10.82 -6.10
C ILE A 190 -3.77 -10.50 -7.57
N ALA A 191 -2.73 -10.37 -8.39
CA ALA A 191 -2.84 -10.08 -9.82
C ALA A 191 -3.59 -11.17 -10.60
N SER A 192 -3.53 -12.43 -10.15
CA SER A 192 -4.30 -13.54 -10.75
C SER A 192 -5.78 -13.56 -10.39
N LYS A 193 -6.27 -12.66 -9.53
CA LYS A 193 -7.70 -12.55 -9.19
C LYS A 193 -8.41 -11.56 -10.11
N SER A 194 -9.74 -11.53 -10.01
CA SER A 194 -10.54 -10.47 -10.62
C SER A 194 -10.08 -9.11 -10.07
N GLN A 195 -9.59 -8.25 -10.95
CA GLN A 195 -9.16 -6.91 -10.57
C GLN A 195 -10.34 -6.00 -10.19
N VAL A 196 -11.55 -6.29 -10.68
CA VAL A 196 -12.77 -5.60 -10.24
C VAL A 196 -13.08 -5.96 -8.79
N ALA A 197 -13.12 -7.26 -8.47
CA ALA A 197 -13.39 -7.73 -7.12
C ALA A 197 -12.30 -7.30 -6.12
N ALA A 198 -11.02 -7.38 -6.49
CA ALA A 198 -9.91 -6.95 -5.63
C ALA A 198 -10.01 -5.45 -5.26
N LYS A 199 -10.35 -4.59 -6.24
CA LYS A 199 -10.56 -3.15 -6.00
C LYS A 199 -11.75 -2.89 -5.06
N MET A 200 -12.87 -3.58 -5.30
CA MET A 200 -14.04 -3.44 -4.43
C MET A 200 -13.77 -3.93 -3.01
N ALA A 201 -13.06 -5.06 -2.86
CA ALA A 201 -12.67 -5.59 -1.55
C ALA A 201 -11.76 -4.62 -0.78
N LYS A 202 -10.79 -4.00 -1.47
CA LYS A 202 -9.99 -2.94 -0.88
C LYS A 202 -10.84 -1.76 -0.41
N GLU A 203 -11.76 -1.31 -1.25
CA GLU A 203 -12.59 -0.15 -0.96
C GLU A 203 -13.49 -0.39 0.25
N THR A 204 -14.09 -1.58 0.36
CA THR A 204 -14.93 -1.95 1.49
C THR A 204 -14.14 -2.09 2.79
N VAL A 205 -12.93 -2.69 2.75
CA VAL A 205 -12.06 -2.77 3.93
C VAL A 205 -11.62 -1.38 4.39
N ASN A 206 -11.24 -0.49 3.48
CA ASN A 206 -10.87 0.87 3.85
C ASN A 206 -12.04 1.68 4.42
N ALA A 207 -13.26 1.48 3.89
CA ALA A 207 -14.45 2.15 4.40
C ALA A 207 -14.76 1.80 5.87
N ALA A 208 -14.29 0.66 6.38
CA ALA A 208 -14.46 0.27 7.78
C ALA A 208 -13.77 1.22 8.77
N TYR A 209 -12.79 2.01 8.33
CA TYR A 209 -12.13 3.03 9.16
C TYR A 209 -12.83 4.39 9.16
N GLU A 210 -13.81 4.58 8.27
CA GLU A 210 -14.51 5.86 8.04
C GLU A 210 -15.99 5.78 8.41
N LEU A 211 -16.55 4.57 8.45
CA LEU A 211 -17.98 4.31 8.69
C LEU A 211 -18.18 3.55 10.00
N ASN A 212 -19.34 3.78 10.62
CA ASN A 212 -19.81 2.86 11.66
C ASN A 212 -20.19 1.50 11.05
N LEU A 213 -20.34 0.47 11.89
CA LEU A 213 -20.61 -0.89 11.43
C LEU A 213 -21.88 -1.00 10.57
N ALA A 214 -22.96 -0.32 10.94
CA ALA A 214 -24.21 -0.40 10.20
C ALA A 214 -24.09 0.20 8.78
N GLU A 215 -23.41 1.34 8.64
CA GLU A 215 -23.14 1.95 7.35
C GLU A 215 -22.10 1.17 6.53
N GLY A 216 -21.07 0.62 7.17
CA GLY A 216 -20.10 -0.26 6.54
C GLY A 216 -20.76 -1.50 5.92
N LEU A 217 -21.65 -2.18 6.66
CA LEU A 217 -22.41 -3.33 6.15
C LEU A 217 -23.38 -2.96 5.02
N ARG A 218 -23.96 -1.76 5.06
CA ARG A 218 -24.79 -1.25 3.95
C ARG A 218 -23.95 -0.99 2.71
N PHE A 219 -22.79 -0.38 2.86
CA PHE A 219 -21.84 -0.11 1.78
C PHE A 219 -21.34 -1.42 1.15
N GLU A 220 -20.84 -2.34 1.97
CA GLU A 220 -20.36 -3.65 1.52
C GLU A 220 -21.42 -4.42 0.74
N ARG A 221 -22.66 -4.49 1.25
CA ARG A 221 -23.75 -5.18 0.56
C ARG A 221 -24.03 -4.61 -0.83
N ARG A 222 -23.98 -3.29 -1.00
CA ARG A 222 -24.15 -2.65 -2.32
C ARG A 222 -23.01 -3.00 -3.28
N MET A 223 -21.76 -2.93 -2.79
CA MET A 223 -20.59 -3.30 -3.58
C MET A 223 -20.65 -4.78 -4.00
N PHE A 224 -21.03 -5.66 -3.06
CA PHE A 224 -21.20 -7.08 -3.33
C PHE A 224 -22.29 -7.36 -4.37
N HIS A 225 -23.45 -6.71 -4.29
CA HIS A 225 -24.50 -6.85 -5.30
C HIS A 225 -24.05 -6.38 -6.69
N ALA A 226 -23.27 -5.30 -6.76
CA ALA A 226 -22.74 -4.79 -8.02
C ALA A 226 -21.82 -5.80 -8.73
N LEU A 227 -21.09 -6.64 -7.99
CA LEU A 227 -20.22 -7.67 -8.58
C LEU A 227 -20.99 -8.68 -9.44
N PHE A 228 -22.27 -8.97 -9.16
CA PHE A 228 -23.07 -9.91 -9.97
C PHE A 228 -23.35 -9.41 -11.40
N ALA A 229 -23.09 -8.13 -11.69
CA ALA A 229 -23.18 -7.59 -13.04
C ALA A 229 -21.89 -7.84 -13.86
N THR A 230 -20.78 -8.20 -13.22
CA THR A 230 -19.45 -8.34 -13.86
C THR A 230 -19.32 -9.67 -14.63
N GLU A 231 -18.48 -9.68 -15.66
CA GLU A 231 -18.11 -10.91 -16.38
C GLU A 231 -17.27 -11.81 -15.48
N ASP A 232 -16.37 -11.22 -14.70
CA ASP A 232 -15.48 -11.94 -13.78
C ASP A 232 -16.25 -12.73 -12.72
N GLN A 233 -17.38 -12.21 -12.21
CA GLN A 233 -18.19 -12.92 -11.23
C GLN A 233 -18.82 -14.18 -11.83
N LYS A 234 -19.35 -14.10 -13.06
CA LYS A 234 -19.95 -15.25 -13.76
C LYS A 234 -18.89 -16.31 -14.08
N GLU A 235 -17.75 -15.87 -14.60
CA GLU A 235 -16.62 -16.76 -14.89
C GLU A 235 -16.06 -17.41 -13.62
N GLY A 236 -15.89 -16.65 -12.54
CA GLY A 236 -15.41 -17.17 -11.26
C GLY A 236 -16.32 -18.26 -10.69
N MET A 237 -17.63 -18.05 -10.70
CA MET A 237 -18.59 -19.09 -10.26
C MET A 237 -18.59 -20.30 -11.20
N LYS A 238 -18.57 -20.07 -12.51
CA LYS A 238 -18.53 -21.16 -13.51
C LYS A 238 -17.28 -22.01 -13.35
N ALA A 239 -16.10 -21.40 -13.28
CA ALA A 239 -14.82 -22.08 -13.11
C ALA A 239 -14.77 -22.90 -11.81
N PHE A 240 -15.34 -22.37 -10.72
CA PHE A 240 -15.45 -23.09 -9.45
C PHE A 240 -16.32 -24.36 -9.56
N ILE A 241 -17.50 -24.26 -10.19
CA ILE A 241 -18.39 -25.40 -10.44
C ILE A 241 -17.70 -26.44 -11.33
N GLU A 242 -16.99 -25.98 -12.36
CA GLU A 242 -16.25 -26.82 -13.32
C GLU A 242 -14.89 -27.32 -12.81
N LYS A 243 -14.48 -26.93 -11.59
CA LYS A 243 -13.19 -27.29 -10.96
C LYS A 243 -11.96 -26.98 -11.84
N ARG A 244 -11.98 -25.82 -12.49
CA ARG A 244 -10.86 -25.31 -13.30
C ARG A 244 -10.42 -23.94 -12.82
N ASP A 245 -9.27 -23.49 -13.30
CA ASP A 245 -8.83 -22.12 -13.08
C ASP A 245 -9.74 -21.12 -13.83
N ALA A 246 -10.08 -20.03 -13.15
CA ALA A 246 -10.87 -18.94 -13.70
C ALA A 246 -10.01 -18.06 -14.62
N LYS A 247 -10.56 -17.68 -15.77
CA LYS A 247 -9.92 -16.77 -16.73
C LYS A 247 -10.58 -15.40 -16.67
N PHE A 248 -10.15 -14.58 -15.72
CA PHE A 248 -10.70 -13.24 -15.53
C PHE A 248 -10.31 -12.29 -16.67
N VAL A 249 -11.25 -11.43 -17.06
CA VAL A 249 -11.11 -10.40 -18.10
C VAL A 249 -11.15 -8.98 -17.52
N HIS A 250 -11.36 -8.87 -16.21
CA HIS A 250 -11.32 -7.62 -15.44
C HIS A 250 -12.42 -6.63 -15.84
N LYS A 251 -13.63 -7.17 -16.06
CA LYS A 251 -14.84 -6.45 -16.44
C LYS A 251 -16.05 -6.98 -15.68
#